data_AF-A0A090VIX0-F1
#
_entry.id   AF-A0A090VIX0-F1
#
_cell.length_a   1.000
_cell.length_b   1.000
_cell.length_c   1.000
_cell.angle_alpha   90.00
_cell.angle_beta   90.00
_cell.angle_gamma   90.00
#
_symmetry.space_group_name_H-M   'P 1'
#
loop_
_entity.id
_entity.type
_entity.pdbx_description
1 polymer ?
#
loop_
_entity_poly.entity_id
_entity_poly.type
_entity_poly.pdbx_seq_one_letter_code
_entity_poly.pdbx_strand_id
1 'polypeptide(L)'
;MKIVHFIFILFFVGIDAINAQDSKNENNSNDEKLALKICSHGYATWGNTQPTDEFDRAILRQVGTDLNDPDRKKKVSDYLNKNSHILICGDDGVEGIRKREQLLKRSVSSGLYGYLQQLAIDEQYSVDFNKYEIINGEKETLLDFIYLIINDVDLAEDYDIIELEALAGAIEERGGKRGKDLE
;
A
#
# COMPACT_ATOMS: atom_id res chain seq x y z
N MET A 1 28.16 63.26 21.53
CA MET A 1 26.79 62.76 21.29
C MET A 1 26.88 61.29 20.89
N LYS A 2 26.13 60.43 21.57
CA LYS A 2 26.28 58.97 21.57
C LYS A 2 25.69 58.34 20.31
N ILE A 3 26.46 57.51 19.61
CA ILE A 3 25.99 56.64 18.54
C ILE A 3 25.30 55.45 19.20
N VAL A 4 23.98 55.38 19.09
CA VAL A 4 23.19 54.24 19.56
C VAL A 4 23.33 53.12 18.52
N HIS A 5 24.06 52.06 18.89
CA HIS A 5 24.09 50.82 18.12
C HIS A 5 22.79 50.06 18.38
N PHE A 6 21.95 49.89 17.36
CA PHE A 6 20.86 48.92 17.37
C PHE A 6 21.42 47.55 16.97
N ILE A 7 21.52 46.63 17.93
CA ILE A 7 21.84 45.23 17.68
C ILE A 7 20.50 44.50 17.49
N PHE A 8 20.22 44.08 16.27
CA PHE A 8 19.16 43.11 15.98
C PHE A 8 19.69 41.71 16.32
N ILE A 9 19.21 41.12 17.42
CA ILE A 9 19.46 39.71 17.73
C ILE A 9 18.35 38.89 17.05
N LEU A 10 18.67 38.31 15.90
CA LEU A 10 17.85 37.28 15.26
C LEU A 10 18.05 35.97 16.04
N PHE A 11 17.09 35.62 16.90
CA PHE A 11 16.97 34.26 17.43
C PHE A 11 16.41 33.36 16.32
N PHE A 12 17.30 32.72 15.57
CA PHE A 12 16.95 31.49 14.86
C PHE A 12 16.80 30.40 15.91
N VAL A 13 15.57 30.17 16.37
CA VAL A 13 15.22 28.87 16.96
C VAL A 13 15.18 27.92 15.77
N GLY A 14 16.32 27.29 15.49
CA GLY A 14 16.37 26.12 14.65
C GLY A 14 15.49 25.07 15.30
N ILE A 15 14.28 24.90 14.79
CA ILE A 15 13.53 23.68 14.99
C ILE A 15 14.28 22.66 14.15
N ASP A 16 15.19 21.93 14.79
CA ASP A 16 15.65 20.67 14.23
C ASP A 16 14.40 19.82 14.02
N ALA A 17 13.93 19.77 12.77
CA ALA A 17 13.00 18.76 12.33
C ALA A 17 13.72 17.43 12.50
N ILE A 18 13.52 16.80 13.65
CA ILE A 18 13.90 15.42 13.90
C ILE A 18 13.10 14.59 12.90
N ASN A 19 13.70 14.29 11.75
CA ASN A 19 13.25 13.27 10.82
C ASN A 19 13.24 11.95 11.59
N ALA A 20 12.09 11.59 12.14
CA ALA A 20 11.82 10.28 12.69
C ALA A 20 11.54 9.29 11.55
N GLN A 21 12.49 9.12 10.64
CA GLN A 21 12.55 8.01 9.69
C GLN A 21 13.99 7.52 9.61
N ASP A 22 14.53 7.12 10.76
CA ASP A 22 15.73 6.30 10.81
C ASP A 22 15.73 5.45 12.07
N SER A 23 14.78 4.51 12.15
CA SER A 23 14.96 3.34 13.01
C SER A 23 15.49 2.18 12.16
N LYS A 24 16.81 2.15 11.97
CA LYS A 24 17.53 0.88 11.82
C LYS A 24 17.33 0.08 13.11
N ASN A 25 16.71 -1.09 13.02
CA ASN A 25 16.86 -2.19 13.97
C ASN A 25 16.84 -3.49 13.17
N GLU A 26 17.60 -4.50 13.61
CA GLU A 26 17.94 -5.76 12.91
C GLU A 26 16.77 -6.55 12.29
N ASN A 27 15.52 -6.19 12.57
CA ASN A 27 14.30 -6.71 11.94
C ASN A 27 14.11 -6.29 10.46
N ASN A 28 14.73 -5.19 10.01
CA ASN A 28 14.53 -4.68 8.64
C ASN A 28 14.91 -5.70 7.56
N SER A 29 15.95 -6.53 7.75
CA SER A 29 16.38 -7.43 6.68
C SER A 29 15.42 -8.59 6.43
N ASN A 30 14.69 -9.05 7.45
CA ASN A 30 13.74 -10.15 7.31
C ASN A 30 12.41 -9.64 6.76
N ASP A 31 11.97 -8.47 7.20
CA ASP A 31 10.77 -7.82 6.70
C ASP A 31 10.94 -7.40 5.24
N GLU A 32 12.11 -6.85 4.86
CA GLU A 32 12.44 -6.55 3.47
C GLU A 32 12.49 -7.81 2.61
N LYS A 33 13.09 -8.91 3.10
CA LYS A 33 13.09 -10.20 2.38
C LYS A 33 11.67 -10.74 2.21
N LEU A 34 10.82 -10.61 3.23
CA LEU A 34 9.44 -11.06 3.18
C LEU A 34 8.64 -10.23 2.18
N ALA A 35 8.75 -8.91 2.26
CA ALA A 35 8.11 -7.97 1.34
C ALA A 35 8.54 -8.24 -0.10
N LEU A 36 9.86 -8.34 -0.34
CA LEU A 36 10.41 -8.66 -1.65
C LEU A 36 9.84 -9.98 -2.18
N LYS A 37 9.84 -11.04 -1.36
CA LYS A 37 9.31 -12.35 -1.75
C LYS A 37 7.83 -12.28 -2.12
N ILE A 38 7.01 -11.62 -1.32
CA ILE A 38 5.56 -11.52 -1.58
C ILE A 38 5.29 -10.65 -2.79
N CYS A 39 5.95 -9.49 -2.93
CA CYS A 39 5.81 -8.63 -4.10
C CYS A 39 6.27 -9.33 -5.38
N SER A 40 7.41 -10.03 -5.36
CA SER A 40 7.87 -10.85 -6.48
C SER A 40 6.86 -11.92 -6.89
N HIS A 41 6.17 -12.54 -5.93
CA HIS A 41 5.07 -13.44 -6.24
C HIS A 41 3.89 -12.71 -6.89
N GLY A 42 3.51 -11.54 -6.37
CA GLY A 42 2.45 -10.71 -6.93
C GLY A 42 2.69 -10.42 -8.41
N TYR A 43 3.85 -9.86 -8.74
CA TYR A 43 4.24 -9.57 -10.12
C TYR A 43 4.19 -10.81 -11.04
N ALA A 44 4.53 -11.99 -10.51
CA ALA A 44 4.53 -13.22 -11.28
C ALA A 44 3.14 -13.83 -11.50
N THR A 45 2.15 -13.47 -10.67
CA THR A 45 0.85 -14.15 -10.64
C THR A 45 -0.33 -13.28 -11.02
N TRP A 46 -0.26 -11.97 -10.77
CA TRP A 46 -1.42 -11.08 -10.92
C TRP A 46 -1.94 -10.99 -12.37
N GLY A 47 -1.09 -11.21 -13.37
CA GLY A 47 -1.47 -11.25 -14.79
C GLY A 47 -1.78 -12.64 -15.35
N ASN A 48 -1.78 -13.69 -14.52
CA ASN A 48 -2.04 -15.06 -14.97
C ASN A 48 -3.55 -15.35 -15.10
N THR A 49 -3.89 -16.53 -15.61
CA THR A 49 -5.30 -16.95 -15.79
C THR A 49 -6.03 -17.25 -14.48
N GLN A 50 -5.29 -17.51 -13.39
CA GLN A 50 -5.84 -17.79 -12.05
C GLN A 50 -5.09 -16.99 -10.98
N PRO A 51 -5.11 -15.64 -11.05
CA PRO A 51 -4.23 -14.80 -10.25
C PRO A 51 -4.48 -14.96 -8.74
N THR A 52 -5.74 -15.19 -8.35
CA THR A 52 -6.15 -15.38 -6.96
C THR A 52 -5.57 -16.65 -6.35
N ASP A 53 -5.80 -17.82 -6.97
CA ASP A 53 -5.34 -19.10 -6.40
C ASP A 53 -3.80 -19.18 -6.36
N GLU A 54 -3.12 -18.59 -7.35
CA GLU A 54 -1.66 -18.57 -7.38
C GLU A 54 -1.06 -17.64 -6.32
N PHE A 55 -1.60 -16.44 -6.16
CA PHE A 55 -1.11 -15.52 -5.15
C PHE A 55 -1.46 -15.97 -3.72
N ASP A 56 -2.66 -16.49 -3.51
CA ASP A 56 -3.07 -17.12 -2.25
C ASP A 56 -2.11 -18.25 -1.88
N ARG A 57 -1.70 -19.09 -2.84
CA ARG A 57 -0.73 -20.17 -2.60
C ARG A 57 0.60 -19.61 -2.08
N ALA A 58 1.06 -18.46 -2.57
CA ALA A 58 2.29 -17.84 -2.08
C ALA A 58 2.17 -17.40 -0.61
N ILE A 59 1.02 -16.82 -0.25
CA ILE A 59 0.69 -16.40 1.11
C ILE A 59 0.53 -17.61 2.04
N LEU A 60 -0.25 -18.61 1.64
CA LEU A 60 -0.52 -19.83 2.43
C LEU A 60 0.77 -20.60 2.73
N ARG A 61 1.75 -20.60 1.83
CA ARG A 61 3.10 -21.12 2.10
C ARG A 61 3.81 -20.39 3.24
N GLN A 62 3.61 -19.07 3.40
CA GLN A 62 4.17 -18.35 4.55
C GLN A 62 3.44 -18.67 5.85
N VAL A 63 2.14 -18.97 5.76
CA VAL A 63 1.30 -19.37 6.91
C VAL A 63 1.48 -20.85 7.28
N GLY A 64 2.08 -21.66 6.39
CA GLY A 64 2.34 -23.09 6.62
C GLY A 64 1.18 -24.01 6.23
N THR A 65 0.37 -23.62 5.24
CA THR A 65 -0.76 -24.42 4.72
C THR A 65 -0.86 -24.35 3.18
N ASP A 66 -1.94 -24.86 2.60
CA ASP A 66 -2.20 -24.90 1.15
C ASP A 66 -3.65 -24.53 0.77
N LEU A 67 -3.96 -24.61 -0.54
CA LEU A 67 -5.25 -24.17 -1.10
C LEU A 67 -6.44 -25.08 -0.75
N ASN A 68 -6.20 -26.29 -0.23
CA ASN A 68 -7.26 -27.19 0.21
C ASN A 68 -7.73 -26.88 1.64
N ASP A 69 -7.06 -25.95 2.32
CA ASP A 69 -7.45 -25.49 3.64
C ASP A 69 -8.85 -24.82 3.59
N PRO A 70 -9.83 -25.31 4.37
CA PRO A 70 -11.18 -24.74 4.35
C PRO A 70 -11.19 -23.26 4.80
N ASP A 71 -10.19 -22.84 5.58
CA ASP A 71 -10.05 -21.46 6.08
C ASP A 71 -9.04 -20.64 5.24
N ARG A 72 -8.69 -21.08 4.02
CA ARG A 72 -7.61 -20.45 3.23
C ARG A 72 -7.76 -18.94 3.08
N LYS A 73 -8.97 -18.46 2.75
CA LYS A 73 -9.24 -17.04 2.49
C LYS A 73 -9.10 -16.21 3.76
N LYS A 74 -9.61 -16.73 4.88
CA LYS A 74 -9.42 -16.13 6.19
C LYS A 74 -7.94 -16.02 6.55
N LYS A 75 -7.16 -17.10 6.34
CA LYS A 75 -5.71 -17.13 6.62
C LYS A 75 -4.94 -16.14 5.75
N VAL A 76 -5.32 -16.02 4.48
CA VAL A 76 -4.78 -15.01 3.56
C VAL A 76 -5.09 -13.60 4.06
N SER A 77 -6.35 -13.30 4.40
CA SER A 77 -6.75 -12.00 4.94
C SER A 77 -6.02 -11.66 6.23
N ASP A 78 -5.94 -12.59 7.18
CA ASP A 78 -5.22 -12.40 8.44
C ASP A 78 -3.74 -12.09 8.18
N TYR A 79 -3.12 -12.78 7.23
CA TYR A 79 -1.73 -12.53 6.84
C TYR A 79 -1.54 -11.14 6.22
N LEU A 80 -2.37 -10.75 5.26
CA LEU A 80 -2.30 -9.44 4.61
C LEU A 80 -2.51 -8.32 5.63
N ASN A 81 -3.51 -8.45 6.50
CA ASN A 81 -3.84 -7.45 7.53
C ASN A 81 -2.73 -7.31 8.57
N LYS A 82 -2.14 -8.42 9.00
CA LYS A 82 -1.05 -8.43 9.98
C LYS A 82 0.22 -7.78 9.44
N ASN A 83 0.55 -8.06 8.18
CA ASN A 83 1.81 -7.67 7.58
C ASN A 83 1.71 -6.41 6.69
N SER A 84 0.55 -5.75 6.63
CA SER A 84 0.30 -4.62 5.72
C SER A 84 1.35 -3.50 5.82
N HIS A 85 1.88 -3.26 7.02
CA HIS A 85 2.88 -2.23 7.32
C HIS A 85 4.30 -2.57 6.82
N ILE A 86 4.61 -3.85 6.60
CA ILE A 86 5.90 -4.29 6.06
C ILE A 86 5.82 -4.73 4.60
N LEU A 87 4.63 -5.07 4.09
CA LEU A 87 4.42 -5.47 2.69
C LEU A 87 4.45 -4.25 1.76
N ILE A 88 5.63 -3.64 1.67
CA ILE A 88 5.95 -2.51 0.81
C ILE A 88 6.84 -3.02 -0.33
N CYS A 89 6.35 -2.92 -1.55
CA CYS A 89 7.09 -3.30 -2.75
C CYS A 89 8.13 -2.24 -3.10
N GLY A 90 9.30 -2.69 -3.52
CA GLY A 90 10.42 -1.84 -3.91
C GLY A 90 10.35 -1.34 -5.35
N ASP A 91 11.48 -0.83 -5.82
CA ASP A 91 11.64 -0.34 -7.20
C ASP A 91 11.78 -1.55 -8.13
N ASP A 92 10.85 -1.69 -9.06
CA ASP A 92 10.81 -2.73 -10.10
C ASP A 92 11.32 -2.22 -11.45
N GLY A 93 11.77 -0.96 -11.52
CA GLY A 93 12.31 -0.34 -12.72
C GLY A 93 11.26 0.02 -13.77
N VAL A 94 9.97 -0.05 -13.42
CA VAL A 94 8.87 0.33 -14.31
C VAL A 94 8.67 1.85 -14.22
N GLU A 95 8.80 2.53 -15.36
CA GLU A 95 8.54 3.96 -15.46
C GLU A 95 7.07 4.27 -15.14
N GLY A 96 6.80 5.38 -14.45
CA GLY A 96 5.46 5.76 -14.02
C GLY A 96 5.00 5.12 -12.70
N ILE A 97 5.63 4.03 -12.24
CA ILE A 97 5.30 3.41 -10.96
C ILE A 97 6.15 3.99 -9.83
N ARG A 98 5.52 4.26 -8.67
CA ARG A 98 6.22 4.74 -7.46
C ARG A 98 7.25 3.70 -7.01
N LYS A 99 8.49 4.12 -6.77
CA LYS A 99 9.59 3.23 -6.32
C LYS A 99 9.31 2.45 -5.03
N ARG A 100 8.47 2.95 -4.15
CA ARG A 100 8.08 2.25 -2.92
C ARG A 100 6.59 2.42 -2.71
N GLU A 101 5.89 1.30 -2.57
CA GLU A 101 4.43 1.30 -2.52
C GLU A 101 3.89 0.05 -1.84
N GLN A 102 2.85 0.19 -1.02
CA GLN A 102 2.18 -0.93 -0.36
C GLN A 102 1.64 -1.93 -1.39
N LEU A 103 1.71 -3.22 -1.05
CA LEU A 103 1.41 -4.34 -1.94
C LEU A 103 0.10 -4.21 -2.74
N LEU A 104 -1.00 -3.79 -2.11
CA LEU A 104 -2.30 -3.67 -2.78
C LEU A 104 -2.33 -2.47 -3.72
N LYS A 105 -1.73 -1.33 -3.32
CA LYS A 105 -1.54 -0.18 -4.22
C LYS A 105 -0.66 -0.57 -5.41
N ARG A 106 0.38 -1.38 -5.20
CA ARG A 106 1.24 -1.87 -6.29
C ARG A 106 0.48 -2.73 -7.30
N SER A 107 -0.50 -3.51 -6.86
CA SER A 107 -1.39 -4.26 -7.75
C SER A 107 -2.23 -3.32 -8.63
N VAL A 108 -2.68 -2.18 -8.09
CA VAL A 108 -3.34 -1.11 -8.86
C VAL A 108 -2.36 -0.51 -9.88
N SER A 109 -1.17 -0.08 -9.45
CA SER A 109 -0.13 0.50 -10.33
C SER A 109 0.31 -0.43 -11.46
N SER A 110 0.14 -1.74 -11.29
CA SER A 110 0.45 -2.73 -12.32
C SER A 110 -0.69 -2.95 -13.32
N GLY A 111 -1.85 -2.31 -13.12
CA GLY A 111 -3.06 -2.53 -13.92
C GLY A 111 -3.74 -3.87 -13.66
N LEU A 112 -3.47 -4.52 -12.52
CA LEU A 112 -3.89 -5.89 -12.25
C LEU A 112 -4.93 -5.92 -11.12
N TYR A 113 -6.18 -5.66 -11.49
CA TYR A 113 -7.28 -5.45 -10.54
C TYR A 113 -7.98 -6.74 -10.13
N GLY A 114 -7.88 -7.82 -10.93
CA GLY A 114 -8.67 -9.03 -10.72
C GLY A 114 -8.49 -9.67 -9.33
N TYR A 115 -7.27 -9.66 -8.79
CA TYR A 115 -7.04 -10.12 -7.42
C TYR A 115 -7.68 -9.19 -6.38
N LEU A 116 -7.53 -7.86 -6.54
CA LEU A 116 -8.13 -6.87 -5.63
C LEU A 116 -9.66 -6.92 -5.65
N GLN A 117 -10.25 -7.06 -6.84
CA GLN A 117 -11.70 -7.24 -7.01
C GLN A 117 -12.17 -8.48 -6.26
N GLN A 118 -11.44 -9.61 -6.35
CA GLN A 118 -11.78 -10.80 -5.59
C GLN A 118 -11.71 -10.54 -4.08
N LEU A 119 -10.65 -9.89 -3.60
CA LEU A 119 -10.54 -9.52 -2.18
C LEU A 119 -11.70 -8.62 -1.73
N ALA A 120 -12.14 -7.69 -2.58
CA ALA A 120 -13.21 -6.75 -2.28
C ALA A 120 -14.61 -7.37 -2.35
N ILE A 121 -14.88 -8.28 -3.28
CA ILE A 121 -16.24 -8.81 -3.53
C ILE A 121 -16.53 -10.09 -2.74
N ASP A 122 -15.55 -10.96 -2.53
CA ASP A 122 -15.78 -12.26 -1.92
C ASP A 122 -15.76 -12.16 -0.39
N GLU A 123 -16.95 -12.27 0.21
CA GLU A 123 -17.21 -12.10 1.64
C GLU A 123 -16.39 -13.04 2.54
N GLN A 124 -15.84 -14.14 2.00
CA GLN A 124 -14.98 -15.03 2.77
C GLN A 124 -13.58 -14.44 3.02
N TYR A 125 -13.15 -13.45 2.23
CA TYR A 125 -12.03 -12.60 2.59
C TYR A 125 -12.48 -11.52 3.57
N SER A 126 -11.62 -11.21 4.53
CA SER A 126 -11.80 -10.17 5.54
C SER A 126 -10.60 -9.21 5.55
N VAL A 127 -10.20 -8.73 4.37
CA VAL A 127 -9.08 -7.78 4.23
C VAL A 127 -9.50 -6.41 4.76
N ASP A 128 -8.63 -5.81 5.58
CA ASP A 128 -8.79 -4.47 6.11
C ASP A 128 -8.28 -3.44 5.10
N PHE A 129 -9.20 -2.84 4.34
CA PHE A 129 -8.87 -1.80 3.35
C PHE A 129 -8.53 -0.44 3.98
N ASN A 130 -8.63 -0.29 5.30
CA ASN A 130 -8.28 0.94 6.02
C ASN A 130 -6.80 1.00 6.41
N LYS A 131 -6.00 0.01 6.00
CA LYS A 131 -4.53 0.10 6.09
C LYS A 131 -4.02 1.24 5.21
N TYR A 132 -3.05 1.98 5.74
CA TYR A 132 -2.52 3.19 5.10
C TYR A 132 -0.99 3.24 5.17
N GLU A 133 -0.43 4.04 4.28
CA GLU A 133 0.95 4.53 4.36
C GLU A 133 0.93 6.02 4.69
N ILE A 134 2.02 6.53 5.27
CA ILE A 134 2.21 7.97 5.39
C ILE A 134 2.98 8.46 4.17
N ILE A 135 2.32 9.22 3.30
CA ILE A 135 2.90 9.83 2.10
C ILE A 135 2.82 11.34 2.25
N ASN A 136 3.97 12.02 2.17
CA ASN A 136 4.06 13.48 2.36
C ASN A 136 3.43 13.99 3.67
N GLY A 137 3.46 13.18 4.73
CA GLY A 137 2.90 13.51 6.04
C GLY A 137 1.40 13.21 6.21
N GLU A 138 0.74 12.70 5.17
CA GLU A 138 -0.70 12.36 5.20
C GLU A 138 -0.92 10.86 5.12
N LYS A 139 -2.00 10.37 5.76
CA LYS A 139 -2.45 8.99 5.60
C LYS A 139 -2.98 8.81 4.17
N GLU A 140 -2.42 7.86 3.42
CA GLU A 140 -2.90 7.46 2.09
C GLU A 140 -3.34 5.99 2.15
N THR A 141 -4.64 5.73 2.05
CA THR A 141 -5.21 4.37 1.92
C THR A 141 -5.17 3.89 0.47
N LEU A 142 -5.57 2.63 0.24
CA LEU A 142 -5.81 2.14 -1.13
C LEU A 142 -6.88 2.97 -1.85
N LEU A 143 -7.90 3.44 -1.13
CA LEU A 143 -8.98 4.24 -1.71
C LEU A 143 -8.51 5.65 -2.11
N ASP A 144 -7.65 6.30 -1.29
CA ASP A 144 -7.02 7.56 -1.69
C ASP A 144 -6.18 7.38 -2.96
N PHE A 145 -5.44 6.28 -3.04
CA PHE A 145 -4.59 5.99 -4.20
C PHE A 145 -5.42 5.75 -5.48
N ILE A 146 -6.51 4.99 -5.40
CA ILE A 146 -7.42 4.78 -6.54
C ILE A 146 -8.04 6.11 -6.98
N TYR A 147 -8.53 6.93 -6.04
CA TYR A 147 -9.11 8.23 -6.39
C TYR A 147 -8.09 9.25 -6.88
N LEU A 148 -6.82 9.14 -6.50
CA LEU A 148 -5.76 9.95 -7.09
C LEU A 148 -5.69 9.69 -8.61
N ILE A 149 -5.68 8.42 -9.01
CA ILE A 149 -5.62 8.02 -10.42
C ILE A 149 -6.89 8.46 -11.17
N ILE A 150 -8.08 8.19 -10.61
CA ILE A 150 -9.35 8.53 -11.26
C ILE A 150 -9.49 10.05 -11.49
N ASN A 151 -9.01 10.87 -10.55
CA ASN A 151 -9.19 12.33 -10.61
C ASN A 151 -8.04 13.07 -11.31
N ASP A 152 -6.97 12.39 -11.70
CA ASP A 152 -5.85 12.95 -12.44
C ASP A 152 -5.93 12.51 -13.90
N VAL A 153 -6.18 13.47 -14.81
CA VAL A 153 -6.38 13.18 -16.24
C VAL A 153 -5.15 12.52 -16.85
N ASP A 154 -3.95 12.92 -16.46
CA ASP A 154 -2.71 12.41 -17.04
C ASP A 154 -2.45 10.98 -16.56
N LEU A 155 -2.73 10.69 -15.27
CA LEU A 155 -2.62 9.33 -14.75
C LEU A 155 -3.71 8.42 -15.31
N ALA A 156 -4.93 8.92 -15.46
CA ALA A 156 -6.09 8.14 -15.88
C ALA A 156 -5.92 7.50 -17.27
N GLU A 157 -5.11 8.09 -18.16
CA GLU A 157 -4.86 7.56 -19.51
C GLU A 157 -4.25 6.16 -19.52
N ASP A 158 -3.52 5.78 -18.45
CA ASP A 158 -2.82 4.51 -18.35
C ASP A 158 -3.63 3.39 -17.65
N TYR A 159 -4.86 3.69 -17.20
CA TYR A 159 -5.64 2.78 -16.35
C TYR A 159 -7.05 2.53 -16.89
N ASP A 160 -7.64 1.38 -16.53
CA ASP A 160 -9.05 1.12 -16.77
C ASP A 160 -9.89 1.79 -15.69
N ILE A 161 -10.38 2.99 -16.00
CA ILE A 161 -11.14 3.80 -15.06
C ILE A 161 -12.44 3.13 -14.63
N ILE A 162 -13.10 2.39 -15.52
CA ILE A 162 -14.36 1.70 -15.18
C ILE A 162 -14.09 0.61 -14.14
N GLU A 163 -13.00 -0.15 -14.32
CA GLU A 163 -12.60 -1.17 -13.33
C GLU A 163 -12.16 -0.55 -12.00
N LEU A 164 -11.47 0.60 -12.02
CA LEU A 164 -11.07 1.30 -10.80
C LEU A 164 -12.26 1.87 -10.03
N GLU A 165 -13.25 2.44 -10.71
CA GLU A 165 -14.49 2.91 -10.09
C GLU A 165 -15.27 1.76 -9.45
N ALA A 166 -15.38 0.63 -10.16
CA ALA A 166 -16.01 -0.57 -9.62
C ALA A 166 -15.27 -1.13 -8.39
N LEU A 167 -13.94 -1.15 -8.43
CA LEU A 167 -13.12 -1.57 -7.30
C LEU A 167 -13.26 -0.62 -6.10
N ALA A 168 -13.25 0.70 -6.32
CA ALA A 168 -13.46 1.69 -5.28
C ALA A 168 -14.81 1.49 -4.59
N GLY A 169 -15.89 1.32 -5.36
CA GLY A 169 -17.22 1.05 -4.83
C GLY A 169 -17.27 -0.22 -3.98
N ALA A 170 -16.67 -1.32 -4.45
CA ALA A 170 -16.60 -2.56 -3.68
C ALA A 170 -15.80 -2.42 -2.37
N ILE A 171 -14.74 -1.61 -2.36
CA ILE A 171 -13.95 -1.32 -1.15
C ILE A 171 -14.79 -0.48 -0.17
N GLU A 172 -15.52 0.53 -0.65
CA GLU A 172 -16.38 1.38 0.18
C GLU A 172 -17.54 0.57 0.81
N GLU A 173 -18.17 -0.31 0.04
CA GLU A 173 -19.22 -1.22 0.54
C GLU A 173 -18.72 -2.13 1.67
N ARG A 174 -17.42 -2.45 1.67
CA ARG A 174 -16.73 -3.23 2.71
C ARG A 174 -16.26 -2.37 3.90
N GLY A 175 -16.60 -1.09 3.93
CA GLY A 175 -16.22 -0.15 5.00
C GLY A 175 -14.80 0.41 4.85
N GLY A 176 -14.22 0.34 3.64
CA GLY A 176 -13.01 1.05 3.29
C GLY A 176 -13.23 2.56 3.33
N LYS A 177 -12.21 3.29 3.79
CA LYS A 177 -12.23 4.74 3.98
C LYS A 177 -10.97 5.38 3.38
N ARG A 178 -11.09 6.67 3.12
CA ARG A 178 -9.94 7.53 2.82
C ARG A 178 -9.18 7.90 4.10
N GLY A 179 -7.92 8.25 3.95
CA GLY A 179 -6.99 8.47 5.04
C GLY A 179 -7.42 9.63 5.94
N LYS A 180 -8.00 10.68 5.35
CA LYS A 180 -8.58 11.81 6.10
C LYS A 180 -9.80 11.44 6.95
N ASP A 181 -10.46 10.32 6.61
CA ASP A 181 -11.67 9.82 7.27
C ASP A 181 -11.32 8.73 8.31
N LEU A 182 -10.01 8.46 8.53
CA LEU A 182 -9.49 7.57 9.57
C LEU A 182 -9.16 8.35 10.85
N GLU A 183 -9.74 7.91 11.97
CA GLU A 183 -9.46 8.41 13.33
C GLU A 183 -7.96 8.38 13.70
#